data_AF-A0A832FQF6-F1
#
_entry.id   AF-A0A832FQF6-F1
#
_cell.length_a   1.000
_cell.length_b   1.000
_cell.length_c   1.000
_cell.angle_alpha   90.00
_cell.angle_beta   90.00
_cell.angle_gamma   90.00
#
_symmetry.space_group_name_H-M   'P 1'
#
loop_
_entity.id
_entity.type
_entity.pdbx_description
1 polymer ?
#
loop_
_entity_poly.entity_id
_entity_poly.type
_entity_poly.pdbx_seq_one_letter_code
_entity_poly.pdbx_strand_id
1 'polypeptide(L)'
;MSRRGVLLQVRVPESMVAALDRLVEAGVFRSRSEAVAEGIRRVLSAYSVLGEGLSLIEGYVAGRAEKSLGPGSLVEVDVEEARRRIAAFFGTDDVSEVLRRLRVRL
;
A
#
# COMPACT_ATOMS: atom_id res chain seq x y z
N MET A 1 -19.39 15.43 0.66
CA MET A 1 -18.23 15.20 -0.25
C MET A 1 -18.66 15.56 -1.66
N SER A 2 -17.87 16.36 -2.38
CA SER A 2 -18.22 16.83 -3.73
C SER A 2 -18.46 15.65 -4.69
N ARG A 3 -19.59 15.64 -5.42
CA ARG A 3 -19.97 14.64 -6.44
C ARG A 3 -19.12 14.69 -7.72
N ARG A 4 -17.98 15.39 -7.71
CA ARG A 4 -17.15 15.57 -8.90
C ARG A 4 -16.23 14.35 -9.08
N GLY A 5 -16.55 13.53 -10.09
CA GLY A 5 -15.64 12.50 -10.58
C GLY A 5 -14.56 13.10 -11.48
N VAL A 6 -13.35 12.56 -11.40
CA VAL A 6 -12.24 12.88 -12.31
C VAL A 6 -11.98 11.64 -13.17
N LEU A 7 -11.77 11.83 -14.48
CA LEU A 7 -11.42 10.72 -15.36
C LEU A 7 -9.97 10.30 -15.10
N LEU A 8 -9.79 9.04 -14.70
CA LEU A 8 -8.49 8.40 -14.58
C LEU A 8 -8.33 7.40 -15.73
N GLN A 9 -7.42 7.68 -16.66
CA GLN A 9 -7.09 6.76 -17.76
C GLN A 9 -5.85 5.96 -17.40
N VAL A 10 -6.01 4.64 -17.29
CA VAL A 10 -4.93 3.70 -16.95
C VAL A 10 -4.98 2.49 -17.88
N ARG A 11 -3.81 1.92 -18.20
CA ARG A 11 -3.71 0.63 -18.86
C ARG A 11 -3.75 -0.47 -17.81
N VAL A 12 -4.64 -1.44 -17.98
CA VAL A 12 -4.77 -2.59 -17.09
C VAL A 12 -4.84 -3.87 -17.92
N PRO A 13 -4.49 -5.04 -17.35
CA PRO A 13 -4.68 -6.32 -18.02
C PRO A 13 -6.14 -6.54 -18.41
N GLU A 14 -6.38 -7.15 -19.56
CA GLU A 14 -7.73 -7.48 -20.04
C GLU A 14 -8.50 -8.36 -19.04
N SER A 15 -7.79 -9.31 -18.40
CA SER A 15 -8.35 -10.18 -17.36
C SER A 15 -8.93 -9.41 -16.17
N MET A 16 -8.37 -8.24 -15.85
CA MET A 16 -8.87 -7.37 -14.78
C MET A 16 -10.17 -6.70 -15.20
N VAL A 17 -10.28 -6.24 -16.44
CA VAL A 17 -11.52 -5.67 -16.97
C VAL A 17 -12.63 -6.73 -16.97
N ALA A 18 -12.32 -7.95 -17.42
CA ALA A 18 -13.26 -9.07 -17.41
C ALA A 18 -13.68 -9.48 -15.98
N ALA A 19 -12.83 -9.30 -14.97
CA ALA A 19 -13.20 -9.51 -13.58
C ALA A 19 -14.14 -8.41 -13.07
N LEU A 20 -13.87 -7.15 -13.42
CA LEU A 20 -14.74 -6.02 -13.09
C LEU A 20 -16.13 -6.17 -13.72
N ASP A 21 -16.20 -6.66 -14.95
CA ASP A 21 -17.46 -6.93 -15.66
C ASP A 21 -18.32 -7.94 -14.93
N ARG A 22 -17.75 -9.08 -14.54
CA ARG A 22 -18.47 -10.10 -13.78
C ARG A 22 -19.04 -9.56 -12.47
N LEU A 23 -18.34 -8.64 -11.81
CA LEU A 23 -18.83 -8.01 -10.58
C LEU A 23 -20.01 -7.05 -10.84
N VAL A 24 -20.00 -6.35 -11.97
CA VAL A 24 -21.11 -5.47 -12.38
C VAL A 24 -22.31 -6.28 -12.81
N GLU A 25 -22.10 -7.32 -13.63
CA GLU A 25 -23.15 -8.24 -14.09
C GLU A 25 -23.83 -8.96 -12.93
N ALA A 26 -23.06 -9.34 -11.90
CA ALA A 26 -23.58 -9.92 -10.67
C ALA A 26 -24.31 -8.92 -9.76
N GLY A 27 -24.38 -7.63 -10.13
CA GLY A 27 -25.05 -6.58 -9.37
C GLY A 27 -24.29 -6.14 -8.10
N VAL A 28 -23.03 -6.58 -7.92
CA VAL A 28 -22.20 -6.20 -6.76
C VAL A 28 -21.83 -4.72 -6.81
N PHE A 29 -21.61 -4.19 -8.03
CA PHE A 29 -21.36 -2.78 -8.27
C PHE A 29 -22.24 -2.28 -9.41
N ARG A 30 -22.63 -1.01 -9.38
CA ARG A 30 -23.44 -0.37 -10.42
C ARG A 30 -22.63 -0.06 -11.69
N SER A 31 -21.31 0.02 -11.58
CA SER A 31 -20.41 0.30 -12.70
C SER A 31 -18.97 -0.14 -12.41
N ARG A 32 -18.16 -0.28 -13.46
CA ARG A 32 -16.71 -0.51 -13.35
C ARG A 32 -16.03 0.60 -12.54
N SER A 33 -16.46 1.86 -12.73
CA SER A 33 -15.91 3.01 -12.00
C SER A 33 -16.16 2.93 -10.50
N GLU A 34 -17.33 2.42 -10.09
CA GLU A 34 -17.64 2.20 -8.67
C GLU A 34 -16.76 1.09 -8.08
N ALA A 35 -16.62 -0.02 -8.79
CA ALA A 35 -15.75 -1.12 -8.37
C ALA A 35 -14.28 -0.69 -8.23
N VAL A 36 -13.77 0.09 -9.18
CA VAL A 36 -12.40 0.65 -9.14
C VAL A 36 -12.25 1.63 -7.97
N ALA A 37 -13.22 2.54 -7.77
CA ALA A 37 -13.17 3.50 -6.67
C ALA A 37 -13.23 2.80 -5.30
N GLU A 38 -14.00 1.73 -5.16
CA GLU A 38 -14.03 0.87 -3.98
C GLU A 38 -12.69 0.20 -3.73
N GLY A 39 -12.09 -0.41 -4.76
CA GLY A 39 -10.76 -1.03 -4.66
C GLY A 39 -9.69 -0.03 -4.22
N ILE A 40 -9.62 1.12 -4.87
CA ILE A 40 -8.67 2.19 -4.52
C ILE A 40 -8.91 2.66 -3.09
N ARG A 41 -10.16 2.86 -2.67
CA ARG A 41 -10.46 3.28 -1.30
C ARG A 41 -10.03 2.24 -0.27
N ARG A 42 -10.22 0.94 -0.53
CA ARG A 42 -9.74 -0.13 0.36
C ARG A 42 -8.23 -0.12 0.49
N VAL A 43 -7.51 0.07 -0.62
CA VAL A 43 -6.06 0.25 -0.62
C VAL A 43 -5.71 1.47 0.23
N LEU A 44 -6.25 2.65 -0.06
CA LEU A 44 -5.98 3.86 0.69
C LEU A 44 -6.29 3.69 2.18
N SER A 45 -7.39 3.05 2.57
CA SER A 45 -7.72 2.78 3.97
C SER A 45 -6.73 1.82 4.63
N ALA A 46 -6.31 0.75 3.95
CA ALA A 46 -5.31 -0.19 4.47
C ALA A 46 -3.96 0.51 4.73
N TYR A 47 -3.59 1.45 3.86
CA TYR A 47 -2.40 2.25 4.00
C TYR A 47 -2.59 3.41 5.01
N SER A 48 -3.78 4.00 5.14
CA SER A 48 -4.04 5.09 6.10
C SER A 48 -3.82 4.70 7.57
N VAL A 49 -4.00 3.41 7.92
CA VAL A 49 -3.72 2.87 9.26
C VAL A 49 -2.21 2.86 9.56
N LEU A 50 -1.35 3.02 8.54
CA LEU A 50 0.12 3.10 8.63
C LEU A 50 0.64 4.54 8.81
N GLY A 51 -0.19 5.47 9.30
CA GLY A 51 0.04 6.91 9.26
C GLY A 51 1.40 7.43 9.76
N GLU A 52 2.12 6.68 10.61
CA GLU A 52 3.50 7.03 11.00
C GLU A 52 4.59 6.43 10.09
N GLY A 53 4.36 5.25 9.50
CA GLY A 53 5.33 4.57 8.63
C GLY A 53 5.29 5.02 7.16
N LEU A 54 4.15 5.53 6.69
CA LEU A 54 3.98 5.97 5.30
C LEU A 54 4.70 7.27 4.98
N SER A 55 4.87 8.18 5.95
CA SER A 55 5.58 9.45 5.71
C SER A 55 7.04 9.19 5.27
N LEU A 56 7.65 8.12 5.81
CA LEU A 56 8.99 7.66 5.46
C LEU A 56 9.06 7.08 4.04
N ILE A 57 8.07 6.26 3.66
CA ILE A 57 8.02 5.63 2.33
C ILE A 57 7.65 6.67 1.26
N GLU A 58 6.68 7.52 1.52
CA GLU A 58 6.31 8.64 0.65
C GLU A 58 7.46 9.63 0.51
N GLY A 59 8.18 9.93 1.59
CA GLY A 59 9.39 10.74 1.56
C GLY A 59 10.50 10.10 0.73
N TYR A 60 10.71 8.79 0.88
CA TYR A 60 11.72 8.02 0.13
C TYR A 60 11.40 7.98 -1.37
N VAL A 61 10.15 7.67 -1.73
CA VAL A 61 9.69 7.58 -3.13
C VAL A 61 9.59 8.97 -3.79
N ALA A 62 9.17 10.00 -3.05
CA ALA A 62 9.08 11.36 -3.56
C ALA A 62 10.42 12.13 -3.55
N GLY A 63 11.52 11.50 -3.10
CA GLY A 63 12.84 12.14 -2.96
C GLY A 63 12.87 13.30 -1.96
N ARG A 64 11.86 13.38 -1.07
CA ARG A 64 11.66 14.44 -0.07
C ARG A 64 12.04 14.03 1.36
N ALA A 65 12.29 12.74 1.60
CA ALA A 65 13.05 12.35 2.78
C ALA A 65 14.46 12.92 2.60
N GLU A 66 14.95 13.68 3.58
CA GLU A 66 16.36 14.04 3.62
C GLU A 66 17.16 12.75 3.41
N LYS A 67 17.82 12.65 2.25
CA LYS A 67 18.85 11.64 2.03
C LYS A 67 20.05 12.06 2.89
N SER A 68 19.91 11.92 4.20
CA SER A 68 21.05 12.03 5.12
C SER A 68 22.04 10.88 4.92
N LEU A 69 21.69 9.89 4.09
CA LEU A 69 22.49 8.72 3.78
C LEU A 69 22.70 8.63 2.27
N GLY A 70 23.94 8.89 1.84
CA GLY A 70 24.42 8.65 0.48
C GLY A 70 24.91 7.22 0.29
N PRO A 71 25.38 6.86 -0.92
CA PRO A 71 26.03 5.57 -1.15
C PRO A 71 27.27 5.45 -0.25
N GLY A 72 27.31 4.43 0.62
CA GLY A 72 28.40 4.22 1.58
C GLY A 72 28.14 4.76 2.99
N SER A 73 26.98 5.34 3.26
CA SER A 73 26.60 5.73 4.62
C SER A 73 26.34 4.51 5.50
N LEU A 74 27.10 4.41 6.60
CA LEU A 74 26.93 3.40 7.63
C LEU A 74 25.85 3.89 8.59
N VAL A 75 24.75 3.14 8.69
CA VAL A 75 23.75 3.34 9.72
C VAL A 75 24.07 2.39 10.86
N GLU A 76 24.31 2.93 12.05
CA GLU A 76 24.34 2.12 13.25
C GLU A 76 22.90 1.71 13.57
N VAL A 77 22.61 0.43 13.35
CA VAL A 77 21.31 -0.16 13.66
C VAL A 77 21.45 -0.89 14.99
N ASP A 78 20.75 -0.38 16.02
CA ASP A 78 20.52 -1.16 17.23
C ASP A 78 19.57 -2.31 16.88
N VAL A 79 20.15 -3.51 16.82
CA VAL A 79 19.47 -4.74 16.40
C VAL A 79 18.34 -5.09 17.37
N GLU A 80 18.52 -4.85 18.66
CA GLU A 80 17.51 -5.18 19.68
C GLU A 80 16.33 -4.23 19.60
N GLU A 81 16.59 -2.94 19.40
CA GLU A 81 15.53 -1.95 19.20
C GLU A 81 14.77 -2.19 17.88
N ALA A 82 15.49 -2.54 16.82
CA ALA A 82 14.87 -2.91 15.54
C ALA A 82 13.97 -4.15 15.70
N ARG A 83 14.45 -5.20 16.39
CA ARG A 83 13.70 -6.42 16.65
C ARG A 83 12.44 -6.14 17.47
N ARG A 84 12.54 -5.32 18.53
CA ARG A 84 11.37 -4.88 19.33
C ARG A 84 10.32 -4.17 18.48
N ARG A 85 10.74 -3.23 17.63
CA ARG A 85 9.82 -2.48 16.76
C ARG A 85 9.16 -3.35 15.71
N ILE A 86 9.91 -4.27 15.10
CA ILE A 86 9.39 -5.24 14.13
C ILE A 86 8.35 -6.14 14.81
N ALA A 87 8.67 -6.70 15.99
CA ALA A 87 7.74 -7.51 16.76
C ALA A 87 6.48 -6.73 17.19
N ALA A 88 6.63 -5.49 17.63
CA ALA A 88 5.50 -4.64 18.02
C ALA A 88 4.57 -4.35 16.83
N PHE A 89 5.13 -4.11 15.64
CA PHE A 89 4.37 -3.75 14.44
C PHE A 89 3.76 -4.95 13.72
N PHE A 90 4.54 -6.02 13.53
CA PHE A 90 4.11 -7.23 12.82
C PHE A 90 3.55 -8.29 13.74
N GLY A 91 3.62 -8.13 15.06
CA GLY A 91 3.27 -9.16 16.04
C GLY A 91 4.26 -10.34 16.09
N THR A 92 5.34 -10.26 15.33
CA THR A 92 6.42 -11.25 15.24
C THR A 92 7.66 -10.58 14.66
N ASP A 93 8.84 -11.07 15.05
CA ASP A 93 10.13 -10.69 14.46
C ASP A 93 10.69 -11.80 13.54
N ASP A 94 9.92 -12.85 13.30
CA ASP A 94 10.29 -13.86 12.30
C ASP A 94 10.24 -13.26 10.89
N VAL A 95 11.40 -13.24 10.23
CA VAL A 95 11.58 -12.63 8.91
C VAL A 95 10.66 -13.26 7.88
N SER A 96 10.46 -14.57 7.91
CA SER A 96 9.63 -15.28 6.93
C SER A 96 8.16 -14.92 7.09
N GLU A 97 7.69 -14.79 8.33
CA GLU A 97 6.33 -14.40 8.63
C GLU A 97 6.07 -12.91 8.35
N VAL A 98 7.03 -12.04 8.66
CA VAL A 98 6.99 -10.62 8.30
C VAL A 98 6.88 -10.46 6.77
N LEU A 99 7.73 -11.15 6.01
CA LEU A 99 7.69 -11.12 4.54
C LEU A 99 6.39 -11.72 3.99
N ARG A 100 5.87 -12.80 4.59
CA ARG A 100 4.57 -13.37 4.22
C ARG A 100 3.44 -12.36 4.44
N ARG A 101 3.42 -11.65 5.57
CA ARG A 101 2.41 -10.63 5.89
C ARG A 101 2.51 -9.42 4.95
N LEU A 102 3.72 -9.05 4.53
CA LEU A 102 3.94 -8.01 3.52
C LEU A 102 3.45 -8.47 2.13
N ARG A 103 3.74 -9.72 1.74
CA ARG A 103 3.41 -10.27 0.42
C ARG A 103 1.93 -10.57 0.21
N VAL A 104 1.18 -10.86 1.28
CA VAL A 104 -0.29 -11.03 1.23
C VAL A 104 -1.02 -9.67 1.18
N ARG A 105 -0.34 -8.57 1.52
CA ARG A 105 -0.88 -7.20 1.52
C ARG A 105 -0.53 -6.39 0.25
N LEU A 106 0.27 -6.95 -0.67
CA LEU A 106 0.57 -6.41 -2.00
C LEU A 106 -0.28 -7.13 -3.06
#